data_AF-A0A4R8XMQ4-F1
#
_entry.id   AF-A0A4R8XMQ4-F1
#
_cell.length_a   1.000
_cell.length_b   1.000
_cell.length_c   1.000
_cell.angle_alpha   90.00
_cell.angle_beta   90.00
_cell.angle_gamma   90.00
#
_symmetry.space_group_name_H-M   'P 1'
#
loop_
_entity.id
_entity.type
_entity.pdbx_description
1 polymer ?
#
loop_
_entity_poly.entity_id
_entity_poly.type
_entity_poly.pdbx_seq_one_letter_code
_entity_poly.pdbx_strand_id
1 'polypeptide(L)'
;MTTAFAPAVSLPPVTRLRLTRRGRVVFTTLAALPVVLGALVFAVNGGAVGASGAATGIDLVSYTTDSGIVATLAYSPTDVGSARFITVEPGQTLWNLAEENFPAADPRDVVADIKRINALSVETLQPGQRLEIPANS
;
A
#
# COMPACT_ATOMS: atom_id res chain seq x y z
N MET A 1 -39.33 46.58 50.37
CA MET A 1 -38.35 46.78 49.29
C MET A 1 -37.20 45.82 49.57
N THR A 2 -37.32 44.55 49.15
CA THR A 2 -36.83 44.00 47.87
C THR A 2 -35.30 44.02 47.81
N THR A 3 -34.62 43.00 48.34
CA THR A 3 -33.97 41.86 47.65
C THR A 3 -32.66 42.22 46.93
N ALA A 4 -31.58 41.53 47.31
CA ALA A 4 -30.59 41.02 46.36
C ALA A 4 -29.73 39.94 47.06
N PHE A 5 -30.06 38.67 46.80
CA PHE A 5 -29.24 37.52 47.17
C PHE A 5 -28.40 37.15 45.95
N ALA A 6 -27.08 37.28 46.04
CA ALA A 6 -26.17 36.92 44.96
C ALA A 6 -25.88 35.40 45.03
N PRO A 7 -26.10 34.62 43.96
CA PRO A 7 -25.70 33.23 43.94
C PRO A 7 -24.17 33.13 43.77
N ALA A 8 -23.50 32.50 44.73
CA ALA A 8 -22.10 32.12 44.58
C ALA A 8 -22.00 31.03 43.50
N VAL A 9 -21.35 31.35 42.38
CA VAL A 9 -21.07 30.39 41.30
C VAL A 9 -19.94 29.46 41.76
N SER A 10 -20.28 28.21 42.08
CA SER A 10 -19.28 27.17 42.36
C SER A 10 -18.67 26.66 41.05
N LEU A 11 -17.37 26.90 40.86
CA LEU A 11 -16.62 26.32 39.74
C LEU A 11 -16.29 24.84 40.01
N PRO A 12 -16.41 23.95 39.01
CA PRO A 12 -16.09 22.54 39.18
C PRO A 12 -14.58 22.31 39.40
N PRO A 13 -14.17 21.41 40.31
CA PRO A 13 -12.77 21.09 40.52
C PRO A 13 -12.19 20.38 39.28
N VAL A 14 -11.24 21.03 38.61
CA VAL A 14 -10.50 20.43 37.49
C VAL A 14 -9.40 19.52 38.03
N THR A 15 -9.64 18.21 38.04
CA THR A 15 -8.67 17.17 38.40
C THR A 15 -7.59 17.05 37.34
N ARG A 16 -6.45 17.71 37.55
CA ARG A 16 -5.27 17.58 36.68
C ARG A 16 -4.42 16.40 37.14
N LEU A 17 -4.60 15.24 36.52
CA LEU A 17 -3.77 14.06 36.78
C LEU A 17 -2.35 14.32 36.23
N ARG A 18 -1.44 14.73 37.12
CA ARG A 18 -0.03 14.97 36.75
C ARG A 18 0.68 13.63 36.59
N LEU A 19 0.69 13.10 35.37
CA LEU A 19 1.57 12.00 35.04
C LEU A 19 3.01 12.53 35.01
N THR A 20 3.77 12.29 36.08
CA THR A 20 5.19 12.59 36.10
C THR A 20 5.85 11.75 35.01
N ARG A 21 6.92 12.24 34.40
CA ARG A 21 7.65 11.57 33.30
C ARG A 21 7.90 10.07 33.54
N ARG A 22 8.01 9.64 34.80
CA ARG A 22 8.13 8.24 35.25
C ARG A 22 6.82 7.44 35.14
N GLY A 23 5.68 8.04 35.47
CA GLY A 23 4.36 7.42 35.34
C GLY A 23 4.01 7.08 33.89
N ARG A 24 4.40 7.91 32.92
CA ARG A 24 4.17 7.61 31.49
C ARG A 24 4.87 6.33 31.05
N VAL A 25 6.12 6.12 31.49
CA VAL A 25 6.89 4.93 31.18
C VAL A 25 6.20 3.69 31.76
N VAL A 26 5.78 3.74 33.02
CA VAL A 26 5.10 2.63 33.71
C VAL A 26 3.77 2.27 33.04
N PHE A 27 2.96 3.25 32.65
CA PHE A 27 1.69 2.97 31.97
C PHE A 27 1.91 2.32 30.60
N THR A 28 2.89 2.79 29.82
CA THR A 28 3.19 2.19 28.52
C THR A 28 3.77 0.79 28.63
N THR A 29 4.64 0.53 29.60
CA THR A 29 5.20 -0.82 29.79
C THR A 29 4.12 -1.78 30.26
N LEU A 30 3.27 -1.37 31.21
CA LEU A 30 2.18 -2.22 31.70
C LEU A 30 1.16 -2.55 30.60
N ALA A 31 0.84 -1.59 29.73
CA ALA A 31 -0.04 -1.83 28.58
C ALA A 31 0.63 -2.67 27.48
N ALA A 32 1.92 -2.49 27.21
CA ALA A 32 2.64 -3.19 26.15
C ALA A 32 3.00 -4.64 26.53
N LEU A 33 3.25 -4.91 27.81
CA LEU A 33 3.69 -6.22 28.29
C LEU A 33 2.77 -7.40 27.89
N PRO A 34 1.43 -7.34 28.04
CA PRO A 34 0.57 -8.44 27.60
C PRO A 34 0.56 -8.63 26.09
N VAL A 35 0.69 -7.55 25.31
CA VAL A 35 0.74 -7.62 23.84
C VAL A 35 2.02 -8.31 23.37
N VAL A 36 3.17 -7.95 23.96
CA VAL A 36 4.46 -8.58 23.65
C VAL A 36 4.45 -10.06 24.02
N LEU A 37 3.89 -10.42 25.19
CA LEU A 37 3.73 -11.81 25.58
C LEU A 37 2.81 -12.57 24.60
N GLY A 38 1.68 -11.98 24.21
CA GLY A 38 0.77 -12.57 23.23
C GLY A 38 1.44 -12.80 21.87
N ALA A 39 2.19 -11.81 21.38
CA ALA A 39 2.94 -11.93 20.13
C ALA A 39 4.03 -13.01 20.21
N LEU A 40 4.71 -13.16 21.34
CA LEU A 40 5.74 -14.18 21.54
C LEU A 40 5.13 -15.58 21.58
N VAL A 41 4.02 -15.77 22.32
CA VAL A 41 3.28 -17.04 22.33
C VAL A 41 2.74 -17.37 20.93
N PHE A 42 2.18 -16.38 20.23
CA PHE A 42 1.73 -16.55 18.86
C PHE A 42 2.86 -16.85 17.88
N ALA A 43 4.06 -16.29 18.05
CA ALA A 43 5.21 -16.60 17.20
C ALA A 43 5.75 -18.02 17.43
N VAL A 44 5.73 -18.50 18.67
CA VAL A 44 6.23 -19.83 19.03
C VAL A 44 5.22 -20.93 18.69
N ASN A 45 3.92 -20.65 18.79
CA ASN A 45 2.84 -21.64 18.57
C ASN A 45 2.11 -21.46 17.22
N GLY A 46 2.14 -20.27 16.65
CA GLY A 46 1.56 -19.95 15.35
C GLY A 46 2.48 -20.44 14.26
N GLY A 47 2.22 -21.66 13.78
CA GLY A 47 2.87 -22.20 12.59
C GLY A 47 2.83 -21.18 11.45
N ALA A 48 3.91 -21.09 10.69
CA ALA A 48 4.05 -20.16 9.59
C ALA A 48 2.86 -20.28 8.63
N VAL A 49 1.98 -19.29 8.60
CA VAL A 49 1.10 -19.07 7.45
C VAL A 49 1.96 -18.37 6.42
N GLY A 50 2.84 -19.16 5.79
CA GLY A 50 3.54 -18.74 4.60
C GLY A 50 2.49 -18.46 3.54
N ALA A 51 2.47 -17.22 3.05
CA ALA A 51 1.79 -16.90 1.82
C ALA A 51 2.15 -17.95 0.77
N SER A 52 1.15 -18.64 0.22
CA SER A 52 1.34 -19.50 -0.94
C SER A 52 1.57 -18.60 -2.16
N GLY A 53 2.75 -18.00 -2.21
CA GLY A 53 3.25 -17.18 -3.31
C GLY A 53 4.35 -17.95 -4.03
N ALA A 54 3.96 -19.04 -4.67
CA ALA A 54 4.67 -19.65 -5.79
C ALA A 54 3.73 -20.69 -6.39
N ALA A 55 2.61 -20.23 -6.98
CA ALA A 55 2.15 -20.93 -8.16
C ALA A 55 3.34 -20.82 -9.11
N THR A 56 4.09 -21.91 -9.30
CA THR A 56 5.03 -22.05 -10.40
C THR A 56 4.21 -21.80 -11.64
N GLY A 57 4.20 -20.55 -12.10
CA GLY A 57 3.46 -20.09 -13.26
C GLY A 57 4.01 -20.85 -14.44
N ILE A 58 3.38 -21.96 -14.74
CA ILE A 58 3.44 -22.58 -16.05
C ILE A 58 1.98 -22.82 -16.31
N ASP A 59 1.35 -21.85 -16.98
CA ASP A 59 0.00 -22.05 -17.48
C ASP A 59 0.12 -23.04 -18.63
N LEU A 60 -0.08 -24.32 -18.32
CA LEU A 60 0.10 -25.41 -19.25
C LEU A 60 -1.08 -25.44 -20.22
N VAL A 61 -0.96 -24.70 -21.31
CA VAL A 61 -1.93 -24.75 -22.39
C VAL A 61 -1.64 -25.98 -23.24
N SER A 62 -2.49 -26.99 -23.09
CA SER A 62 -2.48 -28.19 -23.92
C SER A 62 -3.39 -27.96 -25.12
N TYR A 63 -2.83 -28.00 -26.33
CA TYR A 63 -3.64 -28.04 -27.55
C TYR A 63 -3.51 -29.43 -28.16
N THR A 64 -4.66 -30.08 -28.34
CA THR A 64 -4.77 -31.28 -29.16
C THR A 64 -4.96 -30.83 -30.58
N THR A 65 -3.96 -31.10 -31.42
CA THR A 65 -4.09 -30.88 -32.86
C THR A 65 -4.96 -31.99 -33.44
N ASP A 66 -5.69 -31.74 -34.54
CA ASP A 66 -6.55 -32.73 -35.21
C ASP A 66 -5.81 -34.03 -35.59
N SER A 67 -4.49 -33.96 -35.71
CA SER A 67 -3.58 -35.09 -35.93
C SER A 67 -3.37 -35.99 -34.71
N GLY A 68 -4.04 -35.74 -33.58
CA GLY A 68 -3.92 -36.51 -32.34
C GLY A 68 -2.65 -36.23 -31.53
N ILE A 69 -1.83 -35.27 -31.96
CA ILE A 69 -0.62 -34.85 -31.24
C ILE A 69 -1.04 -33.85 -30.16
N VAL A 70 -0.72 -34.17 -28.91
CA VAL A 70 -0.85 -33.24 -27.78
C VAL A 70 0.46 -32.48 -27.70
N ALA A 71 0.41 -31.19 -28.00
CA ALA A 71 1.57 -30.33 -27.84
C ALA A 71 1.35 -29.42 -26.64
N THR A 72 2.35 -29.42 -25.76
CA THR A 72 2.35 -28.66 -24.50
C THR A 72 3.29 -27.48 -24.69
N LEU A 73 2.74 -26.26 -24.73
CA LEU A 73 3.56 -25.05 -24.69
C LEU A 73 3.73 -24.66 -23.22
N ALA A 74 4.95 -24.76 -22.71
CA ALA A 74 5.29 -24.21 -21.40
C ALA A 74 5.46 -22.70 -21.54
N TYR A 75 4.43 -21.94 -21.16
CA TYR A 75 4.56 -20.50 -20.97
C TYR A 75 5.11 -20.24 -19.57
N SER A 76 6.34 -19.71 -19.47
CA SER A 76 6.89 -19.19 -18.23
C SER A 76 6.52 -17.70 -18.15
N PRO A 77 5.56 -17.29 -17.31
CA PRO A 77 5.24 -15.90 -17.06
C PRO A 77 6.31 -15.33 -16.13
N THR A 78 7.55 -15.25 -16.61
CA THR A 78 8.61 -14.51 -15.92
C THR A 78 8.45 -12.99 -16.05
N ASP A 79 7.42 -12.55 -16.79
CA ASP A 79 7.21 -11.14 -17.12
C ASP A 79 5.75 -10.69 -16.98
N VAL A 80 4.96 -11.35 -16.13
CA VAL A 80 3.84 -10.63 -15.48
C VAL A 80 4.45 -9.82 -14.35
N GLY A 81 5.23 -8.81 -14.73
CA GLY A 81 5.86 -7.87 -13.81
C GLY A 81 4.81 -7.39 -12.83
N SER A 82 5.16 -7.32 -11.54
CA SER A 82 4.30 -6.76 -10.50
C SER A 82 3.81 -5.38 -10.97
N ALA A 83 2.57 -5.30 -11.47
CA ALA A 83 2.04 -4.09 -12.04
C ALA A 83 2.06 -2.99 -10.97
N ARG A 84 2.92 -1.98 -11.16
CA ARG A 84 3.01 -0.84 -10.25
C ARG A 84 2.04 0.22 -10.72
N PHE A 85 1.23 0.73 -9.80
CA PHE A 85 0.28 1.78 -10.10
C PHE A 85 0.62 3.08 -9.38
N ILE A 86 0.50 4.19 -10.10
CA ILE A 86 0.59 5.53 -9.54
C ILE A 86 -0.72 6.28 -9.85
N THR A 87 -1.18 7.04 -8.86
CA THR A 87 -2.28 7.99 -9.04
C THR A 87 -1.70 9.34 -9.44
N VAL A 88 -2.21 9.92 -10.53
CA VAL A 88 -1.76 11.21 -11.06
C VAL A 88 -2.22 12.34 -10.15
N GLU A 89 -1.30 13.20 -9.75
CA GLU A 89 -1.59 14.41 -8.96
C GLU A 89 -2.05 15.59 -9.85
N PRO A 90 -2.79 16.58 -9.29
CA PRO A 90 -3.16 17.77 -10.03
C PRO A 90 -1.94 18.51 -10.61
N GLY A 91 -1.92 18.70 -11.93
CA GLY A 91 -0.82 19.37 -12.63
C GLY A 91 0.38 18.48 -12.97
N GLN A 92 0.32 17.18 -12.64
CA GLN A 92 1.35 16.21 -13.01
C GLN A 92 1.23 15.79 -14.48
N THR A 93 2.36 15.64 -15.17
CA THR A 93 2.44 15.22 -16.58
C THR A 93 3.10 13.86 -16.69
N LEU A 94 2.86 13.13 -17.79
CA LEU A 94 3.56 11.87 -18.09
C LEU A 94 5.08 12.06 -18.10
N TRP A 95 5.54 13.21 -18.59
CA TRP A 95 6.96 13.56 -18.64
C TRP A 95 7.58 13.66 -17.25
N ASN A 96 6.97 14.45 -16.36
CA ASN A 96 7.45 14.59 -14.98
C ASN A 96 7.44 13.25 -14.24
N LEU A 97 6.40 12.44 -14.49
CA LEU A 97 6.29 11.12 -13.87
C LEU A 97 7.39 10.17 -14.35
N ALA A 98 7.75 10.23 -15.64
CA ALA A 98 8.85 9.46 -16.20
C ALA A 98 10.20 9.89 -15.62
N GLU A 99 10.51 11.19 -15.59
CA GLU A 99 11.77 11.72 -15.02
C GLU A 99 11.94 11.37 -13.54
N GLU A 100 10.85 11.46 -12.76
CA GLU A 100 10.89 11.19 -11.32
C GLU A 100 11.07 9.69 -11.01
N ASN A 101 10.42 8.80 -11.78
CA ASN A 101 10.41 7.37 -11.49
C ASN A 101 11.50 6.58 -12.24
N PHE A 102 11.97 7.08 -13.38
CA PHE A 102 12.95 6.43 -14.25
C PHE A 102 14.08 7.41 -14.63
N PRO A 103 14.87 7.92 -13.67
CA PRO A 103 15.87 8.96 -13.92
C PRO A 103 17.04 8.50 -14.82
N ALA A 104 17.20 7.20 -15.02
CA ALA A 104 18.25 6.61 -15.86
C ALA A 104 17.79 6.29 -17.30
N ALA A 105 16.49 6.36 -17.57
CA ALA A 105 15.89 6.06 -18.87
C ALA A 105 15.60 7.34 -19.66
N ASP A 106 15.46 7.24 -20.99
CA ASP A 106 14.96 8.36 -21.79
C ASP A 106 13.47 8.57 -21.48
N PRO A 107 13.05 9.76 -20.99
CA PRO A 107 11.65 10.05 -20.70
C PRO A 107 10.72 9.81 -21.90
N ARG A 108 11.21 9.97 -23.15
CA ARG A 108 10.39 9.75 -24.35
C ARG A 108 9.96 8.31 -24.51
N ASP A 109 10.87 7.38 -24.26
CA ASP A 109 10.62 5.94 -24.38
C ASP A 109 9.68 5.48 -23.27
N VAL A 110 9.92 5.94 -22.04
CA VAL A 110 9.08 5.66 -20.87
C VAL A 110 7.65 6.17 -21.08
N VAL A 111 7.49 7.39 -21.62
CA VAL A 111 6.17 7.95 -21.91
C VAL A 111 5.45 7.13 -22.98
N ALA A 112 6.16 6.68 -24.03
CA ALA A 112 5.58 5.81 -25.05
C ALA A 112 5.12 4.47 -24.46
N ASP A 113 5.90 3.89 -23.55
CA ASP A 113 5.55 2.66 -22.85
C ASP A 113 4.39 2.81 -21.89
N ILE A 114 4.36 3.87 -21.08
CA ILE A 114 3.23 4.16 -20.20
C ILE A 114 1.95 4.34 -21.03
N LYS A 115 2.01 5.06 -22.15
CA LYS A 115 0.85 5.23 -23.04
C LYS A 115 0.38 3.91 -23.63
N ARG A 116 1.32 3.07 -24.08
CA ARG A 116 1.05 1.75 -24.65
C ARG A 116 0.37 0.82 -23.65
N ILE A 117 0.89 0.73 -22.42
CA ILE A 117 0.36 -0.16 -21.38
C ILE A 117 -1.01 0.32 -20.87
N ASN A 118 -1.23 1.63 -20.78
CA ASN A 118 -2.48 2.21 -20.28
C ASN A 118 -3.50 2.54 -21.38
N ALA A 119 -3.23 2.15 -22.64
CA ALA A 119 -4.04 2.47 -23.81
C ALA A 119 -4.41 3.97 -23.94
N LEU A 120 -3.48 4.86 -23.57
CA LEU A 120 -3.73 6.30 -23.56
C LEU A 120 -3.68 6.88 -24.97
N SER A 121 -4.81 7.42 -25.41
CA SER A 121 -4.95 8.07 -26.73
C SER A 121 -4.57 9.55 -26.73
N VAL A 122 -4.50 10.19 -25.54
CA VAL A 122 -4.22 11.62 -25.35
C VAL A 122 -3.14 11.83 -24.29
N GLU A 123 -2.37 12.91 -24.38
CA GLU A 123 -1.30 13.25 -23.43
C GLU A 123 -1.81 13.93 -22.15
N THR A 124 -3.03 14.47 -22.19
CA THR A 124 -3.64 15.12 -21.03
C THR A 124 -4.16 14.06 -20.06
N LEU A 125 -3.49 13.95 -18.91
CA LEU A 125 -3.92 13.12 -17.80
C LEU A 125 -4.99 13.84 -16.98
N GLN A 126 -5.92 13.07 -16.40
CA GLN A 126 -6.86 13.58 -15.42
C GLN A 126 -6.27 13.43 -14.01
N PRO A 127 -6.38 14.45 -13.14
CA PRO A 127 -6.02 14.29 -11.74
C PRO A 127 -6.83 13.15 -11.10
N GLY A 128 -6.16 12.29 -10.33
CA GLY A 128 -6.76 11.07 -9.76
C GLY A 128 -6.79 9.87 -10.70
N GLN A 129 -6.35 10.02 -11.97
CA GLN A 129 -6.22 8.91 -12.89
C GLN A 129 -5.15 7.92 -12.41
N ARG A 130 -5.49 6.63 -12.44
CA ARG A 130 -4.56 5.56 -12.08
C ARG A 130 -3.82 5.09 -13.33
N LEU A 131 -2.50 5.14 -13.29
CA LEU A 131 -1.63 4.69 -14.36
C LEU A 131 -0.79 3.51 -13.91
N GLU A 132 -0.73 2.49 -14.76
CA GLU A 132 0.23 1.41 -14.68
C GLU A 132 1.60 1.89 -15.17
N ILE A 133 2.64 1.50 -14.45
CA ILE A 133 4.01 1.96 -14.63
C ILE A 133 4.87 0.75 -14.99
N PRO A 134 5.66 0.82 -16.08
CA PRO A 134 6.49 -0.30 -16.52
C PRO A 134 7.50 -0.69 -15.43
N ALA A 135 7.69 -1.98 -15.20
CA ALA A 135 8.55 -2.48 -14.12
C ALA A 135 10.06 -2.33 -14.43
N ASN A 136 10.42 -2.24 -15.72
CA ASN A 136 11.79 -2.06 -16.21
C ASN A 136 11.73 -1.13 -17.44
N SER A 137 12.26 0.09 -17.31
CA SER A 137 12.49 1.02 -18.43
C SER A 137 13.82 1.71 -18.22
#